data_AF-A0A479ZTJ6-F1
#
_entry.id   AF-A0A479ZTJ6-F1
#
_cell.length_a   1.000
_cell.length_b   1.000
_cell.length_c   1.000
_cell.angle_alpha   90.00
_cell.angle_beta   90.00
_cell.angle_gamma   90.00
#
_symmetry.space_group_name_H-M   'P 1'
#
loop_
_entity.id
_entity.type
_entity.pdbx_description
1 polymer ?
#
loop_
_entity_poly.entity_id
_entity_poly.type
_entity_poly.pdbx_seq_one_letter_code
_entity_poly.pdbx_strand_id
1 'polypeptide(L)'
;MTGEDLRQLLLNKWGVSYDIQLRRTRGKIFLQIMWKYLEQLSFPLNEADYIAHLNAITNYLNSWGSTEQVRHYILNTREKPRLGKAVSIPLDLGGRSSEWMVEDF
;
A
#
# COMPACT_ATOMS: atom_id res chain seq x y z
N MET A 1 2.81 -10.44 6.02
CA MET A 1 1.44 -10.11 5.55
C MET A 1 1.27 -10.60 4.11
N THR A 2 0.12 -11.18 3.75
CA THR A 2 -0.22 -11.59 2.37
C THR A 2 -1.14 -10.57 1.71
N GLY A 3 -1.32 -10.63 0.38
CA GLY A 3 -2.25 -9.74 -0.32
C GLY A 3 -3.69 -9.84 0.19
N GLU A 4 -4.14 -11.03 0.58
CA GLU A 4 -5.46 -11.24 1.19
C GLU A 4 -5.56 -10.56 2.57
N ASP A 5 -4.54 -10.68 3.42
CA ASP A 5 -4.51 -9.99 4.73
C ASP A 5 -4.58 -8.46 4.55
N LEU A 6 -3.87 -7.93 3.55
CA LEU A 6 -3.95 -6.50 3.21
C LEU A 6 -5.34 -6.11 2.69
N ARG A 7 -5.98 -6.92 1.84
CA ARG A 7 -7.36 -6.68 1.39
C ARG A 7 -8.32 -6.66 2.57
N GLN A 8 -8.24 -7.65 3.46
CA GLN A 8 -9.08 -7.73 4.65
C GLN A 8 -8.87 -6.52 5.56
N LEU A 9 -7.63 -6.05 5.70
CA LEU A 9 -7.33 -4.83 6.46
C LEU A 9 -8.04 -3.60 5.88
N LEU A 10 -8.02 -3.43 4.55
CA LEU A 10 -8.72 -2.33 3.88
C LEU A 10 -10.24 -2.43 4.03
N LEU A 11 -10.81 -3.62 3.83
CA LEU A 11 -12.24 -3.90 3.98
C LEU A 11 -12.70 -3.61 5.42
N ASN A 12 -11.98 -4.11 6.42
CA ASN A 12 -12.30 -3.87 7.83
C ASN A 12 -12.20 -2.38 8.20
N LYS A 13 -11.24 -1.65 7.61
CA LYS A 13 -11.03 -0.24 7.94
C LYS A 13 -12.04 0.69 7.26
N TRP A 14 -12.31 0.48 5.97
CA TRP A 14 -13.03 1.45 5.14
C TRP A 14 -14.23 0.88 4.37
N GLY A 15 -14.47 -0.43 4.45
CA GLY A 15 -15.60 -1.12 3.83
C GLY A 15 -15.44 -1.43 2.34
N VAL A 16 -14.29 -1.13 1.75
CA VAL A 16 -14.01 -1.35 0.32
C VAL A 16 -12.55 -1.74 0.07
N SER A 17 -12.32 -2.40 -1.06
CA SER A 17 -11.01 -2.90 -1.48
C SER A 17 -10.26 -1.85 -2.29
N TYR A 18 -9.73 -0.82 -1.61
CA TYR A 18 -8.97 0.27 -2.24
C TYR A 18 -7.73 -0.21 -3.01
N ASP A 19 -7.45 0.46 -4.13
CA ASP A 19 -6.16 0.35 -4.82
C ASP A 19 -5.03 0.91 -3.95
N ILE A 20 -3.84 0.35 -4.14
CA ILE A 20 -2.63 0.72 -3.41
C ILE A 20 -1.50 0.95 -4.40
N GLN A 21 -0.73 2.00 -4.21
CA GLN A 21 0.43 2.31 -5.05
C GLN A 21 1.65 2.58 -4.19
N LEU A 22 2.82 2.14 -4.66
CA LEU A 22 4.10 2.55 -4.09
C LEU A 22 4.62 3.75 -4.87
N ARG A 23 4.99 4.81 -4.17
CA ARG A 23 5.54 6.02 -4.77
C ARG A 23 6.86 6.41 -4.11
N ARG A 24 7.89 6.59 -4.92
CA ARG A 24 9.18 7.15 -4.48
C ARG A 24 9.22 8.66 -4.76
N THR A 25 9.62 9.45 -3.77
CA THR A 25 9.84 10.89 -3.94
C THR A 25 10.92 11.39 -2.97
N ARG A 26 11.89 12.17 -3.48
CA ARG A 26 12.98 12.76 -2.70
C ARG A 26 13.67 11.77 -1.75
N GLY A 27 13.99 10.57 -2.24
CA GLY A 27 14.65 9.52 -1.48
C GLY A 27 13.76 8.76 -0.47
N LYS A 28 12.46 9.07 -0.39
CA LYS A 28 11.51 8.39 0.49
C LYS A 28 10.52 7.56 -0.31
N ILE A 29 10.08 6.43 0.26
CA ILE A 29 9.02 5.59 -0.30
C ILE A 29 7.74 5.82 0.50
N PHE A 30 6.62 5.92 -0.21
CA PHE A 30 5.29 6.04 0.36
C PHE A 30 4.39 4.93 -0.17
N LEU A 31 3.62 4.33 0.73
CA LEU A 31 2.47 3.51 0.37
C LEU A 31 1.25 4.44 0.28
N GLN A 32 0.67 4.57 -0.91
CA GLN A 32 -0.49 5.40 -1.16
C GLN A 32 -1.72 4.52 -1.31
N ILE A 33 -2.69 4.69 -0.42
CA ILE A 33 -4.00 4.06 -0.55
C ILE A 33 -4.86 5.03 -1.37
N MET A 34 -5.16 4.61 -2.58
CA MET A 34 -5.84 5.40 -3.59
C MET A 34 -7.35 5.42 -3.31
N TRP A 35 -8.06 6.35 -3.94
CA TRP A 35 -9.52 6.48 -3.77
C TRP A 35 -10.34 5.55 -4.65
N LYS A 36 -9.72 4.93 -5.66
CA LYS A 36 -10.35 3.90 -6.50
C LYS A 36 -10.35 2.58 -5.75
N TYR A 37 -11.38 1.77 -5.91
CA TYR A 37 -11.51 0.47 -5.25
C TYR A 37 -12.16 -0.57 -6.17
N LEU A 38 -11.88 -1.84 -5.93
CA LEU A 38 -12.26 -2.97 -6.78
C LEU A 38 -13.76 -3.03 -7.10
N GLU A 39 -14.60 -2.66 -6.13
CA GLU A 39 -16.06 -2.73 -6.23
C GLU A 39 -16.66 -1.65 -7.15
N GLN A 40 -15.85 -0.72 -7.68
CA GLN A 40 -16.30 0.23 -8.70
C GLN A 40 -16.34 -0.42 -10.10
N LEU A 41 -17.42 -0.19 -10.85
CA LEU A 41 -17.55 -0.70 -12.23
C LEU A 41 -16.42 -0.27 -13.17
N SER A 42 -15.83 0.90 -12.93
CA SER A 42 -14.73 1.44 -13.73
C SER A 42 -13.34 1.17 -13.13
N PHE A 43 -13.23 0.24 -12.18
CA PHE A 43 -11.95 -0.16 -11.65
C PHE A 43 -11.13 -0.90 -12.73
N PRO A 44 -9.83 -0.60 -12.89
CA PRO A 44 -9.06 -1.08 -14.04
C PRO A 44 -8.62 -2.54 -13.95
N LEU A 45 -8.71 -3.17 -12.78
CA LEU A 45 -8.30 -4.56 -12.55
C LEU A 45 -9.52 -5.44 -12.26
N ASN A 46 -9.46 -6.71 -12.65
CA ASN A 46 -10.38 -7.71 -12.11
C ASN A 46 -9.90 -8.18 -10.72
N GLU A 47 -10.70 -9.03 -10.05
CA GLU A 47 -10.39 -9.53 -8.70
C GLU A 47 -9.04 -10.27 -8.62
N ALA A 48 -8.73 -11.12 -9.61
CA ALA A 48 -7.50 -11.91 -9.62
C ALA A 48 -6.27 -11.01 -9.79
N ASP A 49 -6.32 -10.06 -10.73
CA ASP A 49 -5.25 -9.09 -10.95
C ASP A 49 -5.07 -8.15 -9.75
N TYR A 50 -6.17 -7.77 -9.09
CA TYR A 50 -6.13 -6.97 -7.86
C TYR A 50 -5.43 -7.72 -6.73
N ILE A 51 -5.76 -8.99 -6.50
CA ILE A 51 -5.09 -9.82 -5.48
C ILE A 51 -3.61 -10.03 -5.83
N ALA A 52 -3.28 -10.28 -7.10
CA ALA A 52 -1.89 -10.39 -7.56
C ALA A 52 -1.10 -9.09 -7.30
N HIS A 53 -1.71 -7.94 -7.59
CA HIS A 53 -1.16 -6.62 -7.29
C HIS A 53 -0.92 -6.42 -5.79
N LEU A 54 -1.90 -6.73 -4.94
CA LEU A 54 -1.72 -6.65 -3.48
C LEU A 54 -0.62 -7.58 -2.99
N ASN A 55 -0.50 -8.79 -3.53
CA ASN A 55 0.58 -9.71 -3.17
C ASN A 55 1.94 -9.10 -3.49
N ALA A 56 2.12 -8.49 -4.67
CA ALA A 56 3.35 -7.79 -5.02
C ALA A 56 3.66 -6.65 -4.04
N ILE A 57 2.68 -5.82 -3.67
CA ILE A 57 2.83 -4.77 -2.65
C ILE A 57 3.28 -5.38 -1.32
N THR A 58 2.63 -6.44 -0.85
CA THR A 58 2.99 -7.07 0.42
C THR A 58 4.38 -7.69 0.40
N ASN A 59 4.83 -8.25 -0.73
CA ASN A 59 6.19 -8.75 -0.87
C ASN A 59 7.23 -7.65 -0.61
N TYR A 60 7.03 -6.46 -1.17
CA TYR A 60 7.88 -5.29 -0.87
C TYR A 60 7.82 -4.91 0.61
N LEU A 61 6.62 -4.81 1.20
CA LEU A 61 6.46 -4.46 2.61
C LEU A 61 7.08 -5.47 3.57
N ASN A 62 7.04 -6.76 3.24
CA ASN A 62 7.70 -7.81 4.00
C ASN A 62 9.23 -7.69 3.87
N SER A 63 9.74 -7.48 2.65
CA SER A 63 11.18 -7.33 2.39
C SER A 63 11.79 -6.12 3.10
N TRP A 64 11.04 -5.01 3.19
CA TRP A 64 11.48 -3.80 3.88
C TRP A 64 11.23 -3.82 5.39
N GLY A 65 10.53 -4.83 5.91
CA GLY A 65 10.13 -4.88 7.32
C GLY A 65 9.08 -3.84 7.73
N SER A 66 8.46 -3.13 6.77
CA SER A 66 7.50 -2.05 7.05
C SER A 66 6.05 -2.53 7.23
N THR A 67 5.81 -3.84 7.23
CA THR A 67 4.46 -4.43 7.33
C THR A 67 3.70 -3.99 8.59
N GLU A 68 4.33 -4.09 9.77
CA GLU A 68 3.71 -3.69 11.04
C GLU A 68 3.42 -2.18 11.10
N GLN A 69 4.32 -1.36 10.54
CA GLN A 69 4.13 0.08 10.42
C GLN A 69 2.87 0.41 9.60
N VAL A 70 2.72 -0.23 8.43
CA VAL A 70 1.56 -0.05 7.55
C VAL A 70 0.28 -0.48 8.25
N ARG A 71 0.27 -1.67 8.87
CA ARG A 71 -0.88 -2.18 9.62
C ARG A 71 -1.28 -1.21 10.73
N HIS A 72 -0.33 -0.80 11.55
CA HIS A 72 -0.57 0.13 12.65
C HIS A 72 -1.10 1.47 12.14
N TYR A 73 -0.53 2.02 11.05
CA TYR A 73 -0.99 3.27 10.47
C TYR A 73 -2.44 3.17 9.97
N ILE A 74 -2.79 2.12 9.22
CA ILE A 74 -4.15 1.93 8.67
C ILE A 74 -5.17 1.81 9.81
N LEU A 75 -4.85 1.04 10.85
CA LEU A 75 -5.75 0.86 11.99
C LEU A 75 -6.02 2.19 12.72
N ASN A 76 -4.98 3.00 12.94
CA ASN A 76 -5.06 4.19 13.78
C ASN A 76 -5.40 5.49 13.03
N THR A 77 -5.19 5.57 11.72
CA THR A 77 -5.47 6.81 10.98
C THR A 77 -6.96 7.13 10.95
N ARG A 78 -7.30 8.41 11.07
CA ARG A 78 -8.66 8.92 10.82
C ARG A 78 -8.85 9.37 9.37
N GLU A 79 -7.77 9.36 8.58
CA GLU A 79 -7.84 9.69 7.17
C GLU A 79 -8.59 8.61 6.39
N LYS A 80 -9.25 9.04 5.31
CA LYS A 80 -9.93 8.17 4.36
C LYS A 80 -9.54 8.63 2.95
N PRO A 81 -9.26 7.71 2.01
CA PRO A 81 -9.04 8.07 0.62
C PRO A 81 -10.27 8.81 0.05
N ARG A 82 -10.03 9.92 -0.66
CA ARG A 82 -11.07 10.73 -1.30
C ARG A 82 -10.64 11.08 -2.73
N LEU A 83 -11.58 11.47 -3.58
CA LEU A 83 -11.28 11.84 -4.97
C LEU A 83 -10.12 12.87 -5.01
N GLY A 84 -9.02 12.49 -5.67
CA GLY A 84 -7.81 13.33 -5.78
C GLY A 84 -6.89 13.34 -4.55
N LYS A 85 -7.25 12.68 -3.44
CA LYS A 85 -6.45 12.61 -2.21
C LYS A 85 -6.30 11.18 -1.70
N ALA A 86 -5.09 10.63 -1.88
CA ALA A 86 -4.69 9.35 -1.31
C ALA A 86 -4.32 9.49 0.17
N VAL A 87 -4.52 8.44 0.95
CA VAL A 87 -3.87 8.30 2.27
C VAL A 87 -2.45 7.85 2.03
N SER A 88 -1.47 8.66 2.42
CA SER A 88 -0.06 8.41 2.11
C SER A 88 0.72 8.05 3.36
N ILE A 89 1.17 6.81 3.44
CA ILE A 89 1.92 6.25 4.56
C ILE A 89 3.41 6.33 4.22
N PRO A 90 4.21 7.17 4.91
CA PRO A 90 5.66 7.13 4.75
C PRO A 90 6.19 5.78 5.27
N LEU A 91 6.96 5.08 4.43
CA LEU A 91 7.58 3.82 4.82
C LEU A 91 8.96 4.11 5.43
N ASP A 92 9.18 3.61 6.64
CA ASP A 92 10.52 3.53 7.21
C ASP A 92 11.14 2.21 6.75
N LEU A 93 12.22 2.31 5.99
CA LEU A 93 12.91 1.16 5.40
C LEU A 93 14.04 0.64 6.32
N GLY A 94 14.15 1.18 7.54
CA GLY A 94 15.23 0.89 8.49
C GLY A 94 16.64 1.11 7.93
N GLY A 95 17.66 0.70 8.70
CA GLY A 95 19.08 0.74 8.26
C GLY A 95 19.43 -0.23 7.12
N ARG A 96 18.50 -1.10 6.70
CA ARG A 96 18.65 -2.02 5.55
C ARG A 96 18.40 -1.35 4.20
N SER A 97 17.95 -0.10 4.23
CA SER A 97 17.83 0.78 3.06
C SER A 97 19.10 0.82 2.20
N SER A 98 20.28 0.70 2.82
CA SER A 98 21.57 0.79 2.12
C SER A 98 21.83 -0.36 1.15
N GLU A 99 21.17 -1.51 1.31
CA GLU A 99 21.36 -2.68 0.43
C GLU A 99 20.53 -2.58 -0.88
N TRP A 100 19.58 -1.64 -0.95
CA TRP A 100 18.68 -1.46 -2.11
C TRP A 100 18.75 -0.04 -2.71
N MET A 101 19.63 0.82 -2.19
CA MET A 101 19.82 2.21 -2.63
C MET A 101 20.96 2.41 -3.64
N VAL A 102 21.56 1.33 -4.12
CA VAL A 102 22.34 1.32 -5.38
C VAL A 102 21.34 0.78 -6.39
N GLU A 103 20.78 1.51 -7.35
CA GLU A 103 21.35 2.23 -8.49
C GLU A 103 20.25 3.24 -8.94
N ASP A 104 20.58 4.49 -9.29
CA ASP A 104 20.62 4.99 -10.68
C ASP A 104 21.29 6.38 -10.64
N PHE A 105 22.44 6.52 -11.31
CA PHE A 105 23.17 7.77 -11.56
C PHE A 105 22.93 8.19 -13.01
#